data_AF-A0A1D1UQJ3-F1
#
_entry.id   AF-A0A1D1UQJ3-F1
#
_cell.length_a   1.000
_cell.length_b   1.000
_cell.length_c   1.000
_cell.angle_alpha   90.00
_cell.angle_beta   90.00
_cell.angle_gamma   90.00
#
_symmetry.space_group_name_H-M   'P 1'
#
loop_
_entity.id
_entity.type
_entity.pdbx_description
1 polymer ?
#
loop_
_entity_poly.entity_id
_entity_poly.type
_entity_poly.pdbx_seq_one_letter_code
_entity_poly.pdbx_strand_id
1 'polypeptide(L)'
;MFTYYRMDVTVLSFWCQQFQELYMTITSGVYPFVSVTMVAGVCIVSWRTNFLQNDQVAIVFSEGQNRLQPVVGVQWLEWTARKLDINIDHRDNGHGKQIGKFFVDGYCEATSQASEFHGCFSHDVLRVFHPTRFIHFANTMKNVHNDTMARRSYVEDLRYEVVTCWECQFKQEARQDEELRDFFMDFVPMAPLHPRDAWKCADSQQQGLCQHSDD
;
A
#
# COMPACT_ATOMS: atom_id res chain seq x y z
N MET A 1 -17.20 8.06 45.44
CA MET A 1 -16.42 7.84 44.20
C MET A 1 -17.27 7.29 43.05
N PHE A 2 -18.18 6.34 43.28
CA PHE A 2 -19.11 5.81 42.24
C PHE A 2 -20.12 6.81 41.66
N THR A 3 -20.48 7.86 42.39
CA THR A 3 -21.46 8.89 41.96
C THR A 3 -20.92 9.79 40.85
N TYR A 4 -19.64 10.15 40.90
CA TYR A 4 -18.98 10.99 39.90
C TYR A 4 -18.96 10.32 38.52
N TYR A 5 -18.52 9.07 38.42
CA TYR A 5 -18.47 8.35 37.14
C TYR A 5 -19.85 8.13 36.50
N ARG A 6 -20.90 7.93 37.31
CA ARG A 6 -22.27 7.82 36.78
C ARG A 6 -22.78 9.16 36.25
N MET A 7 -22.45 10.26 36.93
CA MET A 7 -22.81 11.60 36.45
C MET A 7 -22.07 11.95 35.16
N ASP A 8 -20.77 11.69 35.07
CA ASP A 8 -19.97 11.96 33.87
C ASP A 8 -20.53 11.24 32.62
N VAL A 9 -20.87 9.95 32.76
CA VAL A 9 -21.47 9.17 31.66
C VAL A 9 -22.86 9.71 31.29
N THR A 10 -23.65 10.12 32.28
CA THR A 10 -24.99 10.67 32.05
C THR A 10 -24.92 12.01 31.30
N VAL A 11 -24.02 12.89 31.73
CA VAL A 11 -23.79 14.20 31.10
C VAL A 11 -23.26 14.01 29.68
N LEU A 12 -22.27 13.14 29.48
CA LEU A 12 -21.73 12.86 28.15
C LEU A 12 -22.79 12.29 27.21
N SER A 13 -23.60 11.34 27.67
CA SER A 13 -24.70 10.76 26.88
C SER A 13 -25.71 11.83 26.46
N PHE A 14 -26.11 12.70 27.39
CA PHE A 14 -27.05 13.79 27.12
C PHE A 14 -26.50 14.78 26.08
N TRP A 15 -25.23 15.17 26.17
CA TRP A 15 -24.61 16.06 25.18
C TRP A 15 -24.43 15.40 23.82
N CYS A 16 -24.08 14.10 23.77
CA CYS A 16 -23.99 13.36 22.53
C CYS A 16 -25.34 13.29 21.81
N GLN A 17 -26.45 13.11 22.53
CA GLN A 17 -27.80 13.14 21.97
C GLN A 17 -28.15 14.52 21.39
N GLN A 18 -27.93 15.60 22.15
CA GLN A 18 -28.18 16.94 21.64
C GLN A 18 -27.30 17.30 20.44
N PHE A 19 -26.02 16.92 20.47
CA PHE A 19 -25.13 17.10 19.34
C PHE A 19 -25.62 16.35 18.10
N GLN A 20 -26.09 15.10 18.27
CA GLN A 20 -26.65 14.31 17.19
C GLN A 20 -27.82 15.02 16.50
N GLU A 21 -28.78 15.49 17.29
CA GLU A 21 -29.98 16.15 16.79
C GLU A 21 -29.64 17.45 16.04
N LEU A 22 -28.82 18.31 16.65
CA LEU A 22 -28.36 19.55 16.02
C LEU A 22 -27.59 19.28 14.73
N TYR A 23 -26.66 18.32 14.77
CA TYR A 23 -25.83 18.00 13.63
C TYR A 23 -26.65 17.46 12.46
N MET A 24 -27.56 16.50 12.71
CA MET A 24 -28.42 15.95 11.66
C MET A 24 -29.34 17.01 11.07
N THR A 25 -29.81 17.96 11.88
CA THR A 25 -30.63 19.09 11.44
C THR A 25 -29.86 19.98 10.46
N ILE A 26 -28.62 20.34 10.81
CA ILE A 26 -27.77 21.23 9.99
C ILE A 26 -27.28 20.53 8.71
N THR A 27 -27.01 19.23 8.79
CA THR A 27 -26.36 18.47 7.70
C THR A 27 -27.34 17.65 6.87
N SER A 28 -28.62 18.00 6.88
CA SER A 28 -29.65 17.35 6.06
C SER A 28 -29.72 15.83 6.26
N GLY A 29 -29.58 15.38 7.51
CA GLY A 29 -29.75 13.97 7.91
C GLY A 29 -28.47 13.13 7.98
N VAL A 30 -27.29 13.71 7.82
CA VAL A 30 -26.03 12.97 8.04
C VAL A 30 -25.88 12.64 9.52
N TYR A 31 -25.76 11.35 9.84
CA TYR A 31 -25.64 10.90 11.23
C TYR A 31 -24.16 10.96 11.69
N PRO A 32 -23.85 11.60 12.83
CA PRO A 32 -22.47 11.90 13.21
C PRO A 32 -21.68 10.70 13.76
N PHE A 33 -22.32 9.62 14.21
CA PHE A 33 -21.60 8.48 14.83
C PHE A 33 -21.53 7.21 13.96
N VAL A 34 -21.83 7.27 12.65
CA VAL A 34 -21.84 6.06 11.79
C VAL A 34 -20.43 5.57 11.45
N SER A 35 -19.43 6.45 11.40
CA SER A 35 -18.13 6.06 10.83
C SER A 35 -16.89 6.76 11.39
N VAL A 36 -17.02 7.76 12.27
CA VAL A 36 -15.83 8.45 12.80
C VAL A 36 -16.06 9.02 14.20
N THR A 37 -15.12 8.75 15.12
CA THR A 37 -15.16 9.23 16.51
C THR A 37 -14.65 10.67 16.66
N MET A 38 -14.09 11.26 15.59
CA MET A 38 -13.46 12.57 15.60
C MET A 38 -14.25 13.58 14.78
N VAL A 39 -14.30 14.82 15.26
CA VAL A 39 -14.98 15.97 14.63
C VAL A 39 -14.57 16.13 13.16
N ALA A 40 -13.27 16.01 12.84
CA ALA A 40 -12.77 16.12 11.47
C ALA A 40 -13.37 15.06 10.53
N GLY A 41 -13.60 13.85 11.04
CA GLY A 41 -14.23 12.76 10.32
C GLY A 41 -15.69 13.04 9.97
N VAL A 42 -16.41 13.59 10.93
CA VAL A 42 -17.81 13.97 10.76
C VAL A 42 -17.94 15.11 9.74
N CYS A 43 -17.06 16.12 9.81
CA CYS A 43 -16.98 17.21 8.83
C CYS A 43 -16.69 16.72 7.41
N ILE A 44 -15.75 15.79 7.21
CA ILE A 44 -15.43 15.30 5.86
C ILE A 44 -16.59 14.49 5.26
N VAL A 45 -17.33 13.73 6.07
CA VAL A 45 -18.54 13.02 5.61
C VAL A 45 -19.61 14.01 5.18
N SER A 46 -19.92 15.03 6.01
CA SER A 46 -20.90 16.05 5.63
C SER A 46 -20.49 16.81 4.37
N TRP A 47 -19.21 17.17 4.25
CA TRP A 47 -18.71 17.81 3.04
C TRP A 47 -18.90 16.93 1.80
N ARG A 48 -18.53 15.65 1.88
CA ARG A 48 -18.68 14.68 0.77
C ARG A 48 -20.14 14.43 0.40
N THR A 49 -21.06 14.43 1.35
CA THR A 49 -22.48 14.13 1.11
C THR A 49 -23.25 15.34 0.58
N ASN A 50 -22.98 16.54 1.11
CA ASN A 50 -23.82 17.71 0.85
C ASN A 50 -23.18 18.74 -0.10
N PHE A 51 -21.85 18.75 -0.23
CA PHE A 51 -21.14 19.83 -0.91
C PHE A 51 -20.23 19.38 -2.05
N LEU A 52 -19.81 18.11 -2.07
CA LEU A 52 -18.96 17.59 -3.13
C LEU A 52 -19.77 17.41 -4.42
N GLN A 53 -19.41 18.17 -5.47
CA GLN A 53 -20.01 18.03 -6.79
C GLN A 53 -19.39 16.86 -7.55
N ASN A 54 -20.13 16.34 -8.53
CA ASN A 54 -19.63 15.29 -9.42
C ASN A 54 -18.33 15.74 -10.11
N ASP A 55 -17.41 14.80 -10.29
CA ASP A 55 -16.15 14.96 -11.02
C ASP A 55 -15.15 16.01 -10.46
N GLN A 56 -15.39 16.56 -9.26
CA GLN A 56 -14.46 17.52 -8.64
C GLN A 56 -13.28 16.89 -7.91
N VAL A 57 -13.41 15.62 -7.51
CA VAL A 57 -12.33 14.88 -6.87
C VAL A 57 -12.03 13.69 -7.75
N ALA A 58 -10.79 13.60 -8.23
CA ALA A 58 -10.31 12.38 -8.85
C ALA A 58 -10.49 11.23 -7.85
N ILE A 59 -11.31 10.25 -8.20
CA ILE A 59 -11.31 8.96 -7.52
C ILE A 59 -9.97 8.34 -7.86
N VAL A 60 -8.98 8.54 -6.98
CA VAL A 60 -7.78 7.73 -7.04
C VAL A 60 -8.24 6.33 -6.67
N PHE A 61 -8.41 5.47 -7.68
CA PHE A 61 -8.71 4.06 -7.43
C PHE A 61 -7.64 3.52 -6.48
N SER A 62 -8.07 3.10 -5.28
CA SER A 62 -7.19 2.49 -4.29
C SER A 62 -6.60 1.15 -4.76
N GLU A 63 -7.06 0.63 -5.90
CA GLU A 63 -6.52 -0.56 -6.57
C GLU A 63 -5.02 -0.43 -6.91
N GLY A 64 -4.46 0.79 -6.85
CA GLY A 64 -3.02 1.06 -6.91
C GLY A 64 -2.37 1.48 -5.58
N GLN A 65 -3.11 2.01 -4.61
CA GLN A 65 -2.51 2.62 -3.41
C GLN A 65 -2.04 1.64 -2.35
N ASN A 66 -2.56 0.40 -2.34
CA ASN A 66 -2.00 -0.66 -1.48
C ASN A 66 -0.70 -1.27 -2.03
N ARG A 67 -0.20 -0.79 -3.17
CA ARG A 67 1.05 -1.24 -3.80
C ARG A 67 2.25 -0.45 -3.30
N LEU A 68 2.24 -0.08 -2.02
CA LEU A 68 3.40 0.53 -1.37
C LEU A 68 4.46 -0.54 -1.15
N GLN A 69 5.21 -0.84 -2.20
CA GLN A 69 6.50 -1.51 -2.03
C GLN A 69 7.41 -0.55 -1.25
N PRO A 70 8.06 -1.04 -0.18
CA PRO A 70 9.08 -0.25 0.50
C PRO A 70 10.20 0.06 -0.49
N VAL A 71 10.82 1.23 -0.36
CA VAL A 71 11.97 1.64 -1.21
C VAL A 71 13.05 0.56 -1.22
N VAL A 72 13.26 -0.12 -0.09
CA VAL A 72 14.20 -1.24 0.06
C VAL A 72 13.86 -2.43 -0.84
N GLY A 73 12.58 -2.69 -1.10
CA GLY A 73 12.17 -3.75 -2.02
C GLY A 73 12.51 -3.41 -3.47
N VAL A 74 12.32 -2.15 -3.88
CA VAL A 74 12.73 -1.69 -5.22
C VAL A 74 14.24 -1.74 -5.36
N GLN A 75 14.99 -1.31 -4.35
CA GLN A 75 16.46 -1.43 -4.32
C GLN A 75 16.93 -2.87 -4.53
N TRP A 76 16.28 -3.84 -3.89
CA TRP A 76 16.61 -5.25 -4.07
C TRP A 76 16.37 -5.74 -5.50
N LEU A 77 15.25 -5.37 -6.12
CA LEU A 77 14.94 -5.75 -7.50
C LEU A 77 15.94 -5.15 -8.48
N GLU A 78 16.24 -3.86 -8.36
CA GLU A 78 17.21 -3.15 -9.19
C GLU A 78 18.63 -3.70 -9.03
N TRP A 79 19.04 -4.00 -7.79
CA TRP A 79 20.33 -4.64 -7.52
C TRP A 79 20.41 -6.04 -8.14
N THR A 80 19.34 -6.83 -7.99
CA THR A 80 19.28 -8.20 -8.53
C THR A 80 19.30 -8.19 -10.05
N ALA A 81 18.56 -7.26 -10.69
CA ALA A 81 18.57 -7.03 -12.13
C ALA A 81 19.99 -6.72 -12.64
N ARG A 82 20.70 -5.81 -11.97
CA ARG A 82 22.08 -5.44 -12.32
C ARG A 82 23.06 -6.60 -12.13
N LYS A 83 22.99 -7.31 -11.00
CA LYS A 83 23.92 -8.39 -10.66
C LYS A 83 23.79 -9.61 -11.57
N LEU A 84 22.57 -9.93 -11.98
CA LEU A 84 22.27 -11.07 -12.83
C LEU A 84 22.23 -10.70 -14.32
N ASP A 85 22.39 -9.42 -14.66
CA ASP A 85 22.23 -8.88 -16.02
C ASP A 85 20.89 -9.30 -16.66
N ILE A 86 19.81 -9.17 -15.88
CA ILE A 86 18.44 -9.48 -16.30
C ILE A 86 17.53 -8.26 -16.18
N ASN A 87 16.50 -8.20 -17.02
CA ASN A 87 15.47 -7.18 -16.90
C ASN A 87 14.34 -7.67 -15.99
N ILE A 88 14.13 -6.98 -14.87
CA ILE A 88 13.04 -7.26 -13.93
C ILE A 88 12.00 -6.15 -14.08
N ASP A 89 10.80 -6.49 -14.52
CA ASP A 89 9.65 -5.59 -14.52
C ASP A 89 9.10 -5.47 -13.09
N HIS A 90 9.08 -4.26 -12.56
CA HIS A 90 8.53 -3.92 -11.25
C HIS A 90 7.83 -2.56 -11.32
N ARG A 91 7.11 -2.20 -10.25
CA ARG A 91 6.22 -1.02 -10.21
C ARG A 91 6.86 0.29 -10.73
N ASP A 92 8.13 0.51 -10.43
CA ASP A 92 8.81 1.78 -10.74
C ASP A 92 9.39 1.81 -12.17
N ASN A 93 9.48 0.67 -12.86
CA ASN A 93 10.02 0.57 -14.23
C ASN A 93 9.01 -0.08 -15.24
N GLY A 94 7.82 -0.46 -14.78
CA GLY A 94 6.78 -1.04 -15.64
C GLY A 94 5.43 -1.22 -14.92
N HIS A 95 4.56 -2.07 -15.47
CA HIS A 95 3.16 -2.17 -15.03
C HIS A 95 2.94 -3.15 -13.86
N GLY A 96 3.98 -3.94 -13.53
CA GLY A 96 3.89 -5.05 -12.59
C GLY A 96 3.17 -6.26 -13.20
N LYS A 97 3.65 -7.48 -12.90
CA LYS A 97 3.09 -8.72 -13.44
C LYS A 97 2.03 -9.30 -12.50
N GLN A 98 0.87 -9.63 -13.05
CA GLN A 98 -0.13 -10.44 -12.35
C GLN A 98 0.05 -11.91 -12.68
N ILE A 99 0.23 -12.74 -11.66
CA ILE A 99 0.28 -14.21 -11.75
C ILE A 99 -0.93 -14.78 -11.01
N GLY A 100 -1.88 -15.33 -11.77
CA GLY A 100 -3.16 -15.76 -11.23
C GLY A 100 -3.90 -14.63 -10.51
N LYS A 101 -4.20 -14.82 -9.22
CA LYS A 101 -4.90 -13.81 -8.40
C LYS A 101 -3.98 -12.79 -7.72
N PHE A 102 -2.66 -12.87 -7.95
CA PHE A 102 -1.67 -12.12 -7.20
C PHE A 102 -0.78 -11.26 -8.11
N PHE A 103 -0.46 -10.05 -7.68
CA PHE A 103 0.59 -9.23 -8.30
C PHE A 103 1.92 -9.49 -7.60
N VAL A 104 2.95 -9.87 -8.34
CA VAL A 104 4.31 -10.12 -7.81
C VAL A 104 5.10 -8.82 -7.73
N ASP A 105 6.15 -8.78 -6.91
CA ASP A 105 6.90 -7.54 -6.70
C ASP A 105 7.82 -7.19 -7.86
N GLY A 106 8.42 -8.20 -8.47
CA GLY A 106 9.18 -8.11 -9.71
C GLY A 106 8.97 -9.35 -10.58
N TYR A 107 9.17 -9.21 -11.88
CA TYR A 107 9.04 -10.33 -12.82
C TYR A 107 10.03 -10.22 -13.97
N CYS A 108 10.76 -11.31 -14.24
CA CYS A 108 11.63 -11.43 -15.40
C CYS A 108 11.00 -12.35 -16.43
N GLU A 109 10.62 -11.82 -17.60
CA GLU A 109 10.01 -12.60 -18.69
C GLU A 109 11.00 -13.60 -19.29
N ALA A 110 12.29 -13.25 -19.38
CA ALA A 110 13.32 -14.09 -19.98
C ALA A 110 13.55 -15.40 -19.19
N THR A 111 13.48 -15.35 -17.86
CA THR A 111 13.65 -16.51 -16.99
C THR A 111 12.32 -17.06 -16.45
N SER A 112 11.18 -16.42 -16.77
CA SER A 112 9.87 -16.71 -16.16
C SER A 112 9.91 -16.74 -14.63
N GLN A 113 10.71 -15.83 -14.07
CA GLN A 113 11.00 -15.76 -12.64
C GLN A 113 10.16 -14.65 -11.99
N ALA A 114 9.45 -15.00 -10.94
CA ALA A 114 8.76 -14.08 -10.05
C ALA A 114 9.64 -13.75 -8.84
N SER A 115 9.78 -12.47 -8.53
CA SER A 115 10.50 -11.96 -7.37
C SER A 115 9.50 -11.43 -6.35
N GLU A 116 9.60 -11.89 -5.09
CA GLU A 116 8.81 -11.37 -3.97
C GLU A 116 9.69 -10.84 -2.85
N PHE A 117 9.44 -9.61 -2.44
CA PHE A 117 10.16 -8.95 -1.35
C PHE A 117 9.31 -8.96 -0.09
N HIS A 118 9.86 -9.49 1.00
CA HIS A 118 9.15 -9.60 2.26
C HIS A 118 9.69 -8.60 3.28
N GLY A 119 8.87 -7.59 3.60
CA GLY A 119 9.16 -6.61 4.64
C GLY A 119 9.22 -7.23 6.03
N CYS A 120 10.21 -6.82 6.83
CA CYS A 120 10.40 -7.38 8.18
C CYS A 120 9.47 -6.77 9.24
N PHE A 121 8.62 -5.81 8.88
CA PHE A 121 7.53 -5.37 9.76
C PHE A 121 6.59 -6.52 10.13
N SER A 122 6.48 -7.51 9.23
CA SER A 122 5.73 -8.75 9.38
C SER A 122 6.62 -9.97 9.71
N HIS A 123 7.89 -9.74 10.04
CA HIS A 123 8.81 -10.76 10.55
C HIS A 123 9.42 -10.27 11.88
N ASP A 124 8.68 -10.50 12.96
CA ASP A 124 9.04 -11.52 13.93
C ASP A 124 9.75 -12.75 13.31
N VAL A 125 11.03 -12.59 12.95
CA VAL A 125 11.93 -13.75 12.96
C VAL A 125 11.72 -14.39 14.32
N LEU A 126 11.46 -15.70 14.38
CA LEU A 126 11.37 -16.54 15.58
C LEU A 126 12.56 -16.40 16.59
N ARG A 127 13.48 -15.45 16.37
CA ARG A 127 14.56 -15.01 17.23
C ARG A 127 14.28 -13.71 18.02
N VAL A 128 13.28 -12.87 17.70
CA VAL A 128 13.22 -11.49 18.24
C VAL A 128 11.90 -11.09 18.92
N PHE A 129 10.73 -11.63 18.57
CA PHE A 129 9.46 -11.39 19.28
C PHE A 129 8.61 -12.69 19.45
N HIS A 130 7.51 -12.58 20.21
CA HIS A 130 6.70 -13.71 20.67
C HIS A 130 5.56 -14.00 19.66
N PRO A 131 5.31 -15.28 19.29
CA PRO A 131 4.40 -15.69 18.20
C PRO A 131 2.92 -15.30 18.36
N THR A 132 2.53 -14.74 19.50
CA THR A 132 1.17 -14.30 19.84
C THR A 132 0.96 -12.79 19.73
N ARG A 133 1.94 -12.03 19.25
CA ARG A 133 1.73 -10.60 18.97
C ARG A 133 0.73 -10.41 17.83
N PHE A 134 -0.24 -9.53 18.06
CA PHE A 134 -1.19 -9.09 17.04
C PHE A 134 -0.53 -8.05 16.13
N ILE A 135 -0.69 -8.21 14.82
CA ILE A 135 -0.42 -7.15 13.84
C ILE A 135 -1.78 -6.58 13.42
N HIS A 136 -1.96 -5.27 13.57
CA HIS A 136 -3.18 -4.56 13.16
C HIS A 136 -4.49 -5.22 13.61
N PHE A 137 -4.76 -5.29 14.92
CA PHE A 137 -6.07 -5.60 15.54
C PHE A 137 -6.85 -6.85 15.05
N ALA A 138 -6.34 -7.67 14.12
CA ALA A 138 -7.10 -8.70 13.43
C ALA A 138 -6.30 -9.95 13.05
N ASN A 139 -4.98 -9.87 12.85
CA ASN A 139 -4.17 -11.03 12.42
C ASN A 139 -2.99 -11.30 13.34
N THR A 140 -2.67 -12.59 13.51
CA THR A 140 -1.45 -13.02 14.21
C THR A 140 -0.28 -13.11 13.24
N MET A 141 0.95 -12.89 13.73
CA MET A 141 2.18 -13.07 12.96
C MET A 141 2.23 -14.43 12.23
N LYS A 142 1.76 -15.48 12.90
CA LYS A 142 1.71 -16.84 12.36
C LYS A 142 0.80 -16.95 11.13
N ASN A 143 -0.36 -16.28 11.14
CA ASN A 143 -1.27 -16.29 10.01
C ASN A 143 -0.66 -15.56 8.80
N VAL A 144 -0.02 -14.41 9.03
CA VAL A 144 0.65 -13.65 7.96
C VAL A 144 1.78 -14.47 7.32
N HIS A 145 2.58 -15.17 8.13
CA HIS A 145 3.61 -16.08 7.62
C HIS A 145 3.00 -17.22 6.80
N ASN A 146 1.96 -17.89 7.32
CA ASN A 146 1.29 -18.97 6.61
C ASN A 146 0.68 -18.49 5.28
N ASP A 147 0.07 -17.30 5.25
CA ASP A 147 -0.50 -16.70 4.05
C ASP A 147 0.60 -16.38 3.02
N THR A 148 1.76 -15.90 3.48
CA THR A 148 2.93 -15.64 2.62
C THR A 148 3.45 -16.93 1.99
N MET A 149 3.56 -18.01 2.78
CA MET A 149 4.00 -19.31 2.27
C MET A 149 2.96 -19.96 1.33
N ALA A 150 1.66 -19.82 1.64
CA ALA A 150 0.59 -20.30 0.76
C ALA A 150 0.56 -19.55 -0.57
N ARG A 151 0.81 -18.24 -0.54
CA ARG A 151 0.94 -17.41 -1.74
C ARG A 151 2.11 -17.86 -2.61
N ARG A 152 3.28 -18.09 -2.00
CA ARG A 152 4.46 -18.62 -2.69
C ARG A 152 4.15 -19.95 -3.38
N SER A 153 3.59 -20.90 -2.63
CA SER A 153 3.21 -22.23 -3.14
C SER A 153 2.26 -22.12 -4.35
N TYR A 154 1.29 -21.20 -4.30
CA TYR A 154 0.36 -20.98 -5.40
C TYR A 154 1.06 -20.51 -6.69
N VAL A 155 2.06 -19.63 -6.58
CA VAL A 155 2.82 -19.15 -7.74
C VAL A 155 3.74 -20.23 -8.29
N GLU A 156 4.38 -21.02 -7.41
CA GLU A 156 5.21 -22.16 -7.79
C GLU A 156 4.38 -23.26 -8.48
N ASP A 157 3.15 -23.52 -8.04
CA ASP A 157 2.21 -24.47 -8.66
C ASP A 157 1.84 -24.07 -10.10
N LEU A 158 1.87 -22.77 -10.41
CA LEU A 158 1.68 -22.22 -11.75
C LEU A 158 2.94 -22.32 -12.64
N ARG A 159 3.97 -23.05 -12.19
CA ARG A 159 5.25 -23.29 -12.90
C ARG A 159 6.15 -22.06 -13.05
N TYR A 160 5.97 -21.05 -12.20
CA TYR A 160 6.89 -19.93 -12.10
C TYR A 160 7.97 -20.22 -11.06
N GLU A 161 9.19 -19.80 -11.34
CA GLU A 161 10.26 -19.82 -10.34
C GLU A 161 10.08 -18.62 -9.40
N VAL A 162 9.94 -18.86 -8.09
CA VAL A 162 9.75 -17.80 -7.10
C VAL A 162 11.03 -17.57 -6.30
N VAL A 163 11.64 -16.40 -6.50
CA VAL A 163 12.77 -15.93 -5.69
C VAL A 163 12.27 -14.95 -4.64
N THR A 164 12.61 -15.25 -3.40
CA THR A 164 12.17 -14.47 -2.24
C THR A 164 13.37 -13.82 -1.57
N CYS A 165 13.22 -12.58 -1.11
CA CYS A 165 14.20 -11.93 -0.26
C CYS A 165 13.52 -11.25 0.91
N TRP A 166 14.10 -11.43 2.10
CA TRP A 166 13.64 -10.77 3.32
C TRP A 166 14.41 -9.49 3.54
N GLU A 167 13.72 -8.44 3.98
CA GLU A 167 14.33 -7.13 4.24
C GLU A 167 15.53 -7.20 5.21
N CYS A 168 15.46 -8.04 6.25
CA CYS A 168 16.55 -8.18 7.21
C CYS A 168 17.77 -8.88 6.61
N GLN A 169 17.54 -9.88 5.75
CA GLN A 169 18.59 -10.56 5.02
C GLN A 169 19.28 -9.58 4.07
N PHE A 170 18.49 -8.84 3.29
CA PHE A 170 19.04 -7.86 2.34
C PHE A 170 19.83 -6.75 3.05
N LYS A 171 19.33 -6.24 4.17
CA LYS A 171 20.05 -5.27 5.02
C LYS A 171 21.33 -5.85 5.62
N GLN A 172 21.38 -7.15 5.89
CA GLN A 172 22.59 -7.80 6.38
C GLN A 172 23.63 -7.97 5.27
N GLU A 173 23.19 -8.37 4.07
CA GLU A 173 24.04 -8.47 2.88
C GLU A 173 24.65 -7.10 2.54
N ALA A 174 23.86 -6.03 2.58
CA ALA A 174 24.32 -4.65 2.35
C ALA A 174 25.35 -4.15 3.39
N ARG A 175 25.51 -4.83 4.53
CA ARG A 175 26.58 -4.51 5.51
C ARG A 175 27.88 -5.23 5.21
N GLN A 176 27.81 -6.33 4.48
CA GLN A 176 28.94 -7.21 4.18
C GLN A 176 29.52 -6.93 2.79
N ASP A 177 28.67 -6.50 1.85
CA ASP A 177 29.02 -6.20 0.47
C ASP A 177 29.17 -4.68 0.29
N GLU A 178 30.38 -4.25 -0.07
CA GLU A 178 30.73 -2.84 -0.26
C GLU A 178 30.07 -2.25 -1.51
N GLU A 179 29.95 -3.02 -2.59
CA GLU A 179 29.33 -2.58 -3.84
C GLU A 179 27.81 -2.39 -3.65
N LEU A 180 27.18 -3.32 -2.91
CA LEU A 180 25.78 -3.18 -2.54
C LEU A 180 25.55 -1.96 -1.65
N ARG A 181 26.44 -1.71 -0.67
CA ARG A 181 26.35 -0.55 0.21
C ARG A 181 26.39 0.77 -0.56
N ASP A 182 27.29 0.87 -1.52
CA ASP A 182 27.45 2.07 -2.35
C ASP A 182 26.22 2.26 -3.26
N PHE A 183 25.72 1.18 -3.86
CA PHE A 183 24.45 1.20 -4.60
C PHE A 183 23.28 1.73 -3.75
N PHE A 184 23.18 1.31 -2.48
CA PHE A 184 22.15 1.78 -1.57
C PHE A 184 22.23 3.29 -1.29
N MET A 185 23.44 3.84 -1.20
CA MET A 185 23.66 5.25 -0.93
C MET A 185 23.33 6.13 -2.15
N ASP A 186 23.63 5.63 -3.35
CA ASP A 186 23.41 6.34 -4.60
C ASP A 186 22.01 6.14 -5.18
N PHE A 187 21.23 5.21 -4.61
CA PHE A 187 19.88 4.92 -5.10
C PHE A 187 18.93 6.09 -4.89
N VAL A 188 18.49 6.69 -5.99
CA VAL A 188 17.44 7.71 -6.00
C VAL A 188 16.12 7.04 -6.36
N PRO A 189 15.17 6.87 -5.41
CA PRO A 189 13.86 6.32 -5.73
C PRO A 189 13.12 7.24 -6.69
N MET A 190 12.31 6.67 -7.58
CA MET A 190 11.40 7.46 -8.41
C MET A 190 10.49 8.27 -7.49
N ALA A 191 10.49 9.59 -7.67
CA ALA A 191 9.63 10.45 -6.88
C ALA A 191 8.17 10.02 -7.11
N PRO A 192 7.34 9.92 -6.04
CA PRO A 192 5.91 9.67 -6.21
C PRO A 192 5.36 10.67 -7.21
N LEU A 193 4.62 10.19 -8.22
CA LEU A 193 3.94 11.07 -9.16
C LEU A 193 3.10 12.05 -8.36
N HIS A 194 3.48 13.34 -8.40
CA HIS A 194 2.70 14.37 -7.76
C HIS A 194 1.34 14.43 -8.49
N PRO A 195 0.18 14.35 -7.79
CA PRO A 195 -1.12 14.27 -8.46
C PRO A 195 -1.38 15.41 -9.45
N ARG A 196 -0.74 16.57 -9.25
CA ARG A 196 -0.80 17.74 -10.15
C ARG A 196 0.01 17.55 -11.45
N ASP A 197 1.04 16.72 -11.43
CA ASP A 197 1.93 16.48 -12.58
C ASP A 197 1.46 15.30 -13.46
N ALA A 198 0.62 14.42 -12.90
CA ALA A 198 0.02 13.29 -13.63
C ALA A 198 -0.81 13.72 -14.86
N TRP A 199 -1.35 14.95 -14.85
CA TRP A 199 -2.12 15.50 -15.96
C TRP A 199 -1.27 15.72 -17.23
N LYS A 200 0.02 16.03 -17.08
CA LYS A 200 0.90 16.33 -18.23
C LYS A 200 1.28 15.10 -19.04
N CYS A 201 1.24 13.91 -18.44
CA CYS A 201 1.57 12.65 -19.14
C CYS A 201 0.39 12.11 -19.98
N ALA A 202 -0.84 12.54 -19.72
CA ALA A 202 -2.00 12.13 -20.52
C ALA A 202 -2.02 12.82 -21.91
N ASP A 203 -1.57 14.07 -21.97
CA ASP A 203 -1.58 14.85 -23.23
C ASP A 203 -0.45 14.44 -24.20
N SER A 204 0.70 13.97 -23.69
CA SER A 204 1.80 13.49 -24.53
C SER A 204 1.53 12.13 -25.18
N GLN A 205 0.60 11.33 -24.64
CA GLN A 205 0.19 10.05 -25.23
C GLN A 205 -0.92 10.16 -26.30
N GLN A 206 -1.62 11.31 -26.40
CA GLN A 206 -2.58 11.53 -27.48
C GLN A 206 -1.95 12.08 -28.78
N GLN A 207 -0.74 12.64 -28.72
CA GLN A 207 -0.07 13.18 -29.93
C GLN A 207 0.58 12.10 -30.81
N GLY A 208 0.63 10.84 -30.37
CA GLY A 208 1.18 9.72 -31.14
C GLY A 208 0.18 8.87 -31.93
N LEU A 209 -1.14 9.14 -31.82
CA LEU A 209 -2.19 8.34 -32.45
C LEU A 209 -2.84 8.99 -33.68
N CYS A 210 -2.27 10.10 -34.19
CA CYS A 210 -2.74 10.74 -35.42
C CYS A 210 -1.59 10.98 -36.41
N GLN A 211 -0.88 9.92 -36.79
CA GLN A 211 -0.08 9.91 -38.01
C GLN A 211 -0.23 8.57 -38.74
N HIS A 212 -1.02 8.60 -39.81
CA HIS A 212 -0.94 7.86 -41.10
C HIS A 212 -2.27 8.13 -41.84
N SER A 213 -2.29 9.04 -42.82
CA SER A 213 -1.97 8.82 -44.26
C SER A 213 -2.96 7.85 -44.92
N ASP A 214 -3.60 8.10 -46.04
CA ASP A 214 -3.63 9.19 -47.03
C ASP A 214 -4.88 8.93 -47.89
N ASP A 215 -5.28 9.95 -48.68
CA ASP A 215 -6.08 9.95 -49.93
C ASP A 215 -7.25 10.96 -49.93
#